data_AF-A0A399YKL8-F1
#
_entry.id   AF-A0A399YKL8-F1
#
_cell.length_a   1.000
_cell.length_b   1.000
_cell.length_c   1.000
_cell.angle_alpha   90.00
_cell.angle_beta   90.00
_cell.angle_gamma   90.00
#
_symmetry.space_group_name_H-M   'P 1'
#
loop_
_entity.id
_entity.type
_entity.pdbx_description
1 polymer ?
#
loop_
_entity_poly.entity_id
_entity_poly.type
_entity_poly.pdbx_seq_one_letter_code
_entity_poly.pdbx_strand_id
1 'polypeptide(L)'
;MLGYNRGAEGYLEHIAKVKQAVQIPVIGSLNGFSTGGWIEYAREIQQAGADALELNVYYVAADPAQTSQDIEQMYLDLVREVAKSVTIPVAVKLPHFFTAFANFAQRIAWAGADGLVLFNRFYQPDFDLESLEVVPSLTLSHSN
;
A
#
# COMPACT_ATOMS: atom_id res chain seq x y z
N MET A 1 6.45 25.50 17.87
CA MET A 1 5.93 24.16 18.19
C MET A 1 5.81 23.40 16.89
N LEU A 2 6.72 22.46 16.64
CA LEU A 2 6.67 21.57 15.47
C LEU A 2 5.52 20.59 15.70
N GLY A 3 4.39 20.82 15.05
CA GLY A 3 3.24 19.92 15.10
C GLY A 3 3.62 18.58 14.49
N TYR A 4 3.47 17.51 15.26
CA TYR A 4 3.44 16.16 14.71
C TYR A 4 2.37 16.12 13.60
N ASN A 5 2.78 15.88 12.35
CA ASN A 5 1.86 15.58 11.24
C ASN A 5 1.11 14.29 11.56
N ARG A 6 -0.04 14.39 12.25
CA ARG A 6 -0.90 13.24 12.59
C ARG A 6 -2.05 13.02 11.59
N GLY A 7 -2.13 13.81 10.52
CA GLY A 7 -3.15 13.71 9.48
C GLY A 7 -2.53 13.63 8.08
N ALA A 8 -3.34 13.28 7.09
CA ALA A 8 -2.89 13.16 5.70
C ALA A 8 -2.39 14.48 5.10
N GLU A 9 -2.83 15.63 5.63
CA GLU A 9 -2.47 16.96 5.14
C GLU A 9 -0.97 17.17 4.92
N GLY A 10 -0.14 16.76 5.89
CA GLY A 10 1.31 16.90 5.76
C GLY A 10 1.91 16.03 4.66
N TYR A 11 1.31 14.87 4.39
CA TYR A 11 1.72 13.99 3.30
C TYR A 11 1.28 14.56 1.95
N LEU A 12 0.06 15.07 1.84
CA LEU A 12 -0.46 15.71 0.63
C LEU A 12 0.34 16.96 0.26
N GLU A 13 0.65 17.80 1.25
CA GLU A 13 1.51 18.97 1.05
C GLU A 13 2.91 18.57 0.59
N HIS A 14 3.45 17.46 1.13
CA HIS A 14 4.74 16.94 0.70
C HIS A 14 4.71 16.48 -0.77
N ILE A 15 3.68 15.74 -1.19
CA ILE A 15 3.50 15.35 -2.60
C ILE A 15 3.48 16.59 -3.50
N ALA A 16 2.69 17.60 -3.15
CA ALA A 16 2.60 18.84 -3.92
C ALA A 16 3.95 19.56 -4.04
N LYS A 17 4.71 19.64 -2.95
CA LYS A 17 6.07 20.23 -2.93
C LYS A 17 7.05 19.43 -3.79
N VAL A 18 7.03 18.10 -3.71
CA VAL A 18 7.92 17.24 -4.52
C VAL A 18 7.57 17.40 -6.00
N LYS A 19 6.29 17.38 -6.37
CA LYS A 19 5.83 17.57 -7.75
C LYS A 19 6.24 18.91 -8.35
N GLN A 20 6.35 19.97 -7.55
CA GLN A 20 6.88 21.26 -8.00
C GLN A 20 8.41 21.25 -8.17
N ALA A 21 9.12 20.43 -7.39
CA ALA A 21 10.57 20.40 -7.36
C ALA A 21 11.21 19.48 -8.41
N VAL A 22 10.49 18.45 -8.89
CA VAL A 22 11.05 17.41 -9.78
C VAL A 22 10.25 17.24 -11.07
N GLN A 23 10.97 16.89 -12.14
CA GLN A 23 10.36 16.56 -13.44
C GLN A 23 10.08 15.05 -13.62
N ILE A 24 10.60 14.21 -12.72
CA ILE A 24 10.35 12.77 -12.73
C ILE A 24 8.96 12.45 -12.16
N PRO A 25 8.33 11.34 -12.58
CA PRO A 25 7.06 10.90 -12.00
C PRO A 25 7.17 10.61 -10.50
N VAL A 26 6.14 10.97 -9.74
CA VAL A 26 5.99 10.72 -8.31
C VAL A 26 4.79 9.81 -8.10
N ILE A 27 5.01 8.67 -7.43
CA ILE A 27 3.97 7.71 -7.10
C ILE A 27 3.59 7.90 -5.64
N GLY A 28 2.31 8.22 -5.38
CA GLY A 28 1.79 8.32 -4.02
C GLY A 28 1.48 6.94 -3.45
N SER A 29 2.17 6.51 -2.40
CA SER A 29 1.82 5.28 -1.68
C SER A 29 0.70 5.56 -0.68
N LEU A 30 -0.34 4.73 -0.69
CA LEU A 30 -1.48 4.82 0.20
C LEU A 30 -1.64 3.51 0.97
N ASN A 31 -1.79 3.63 2.28
CA ASN A 31 -2.17 2.54 3.17
C ASN A 31 -3.35 3.02 4.03
N GLY A 32 -4.52 2.41 3.81
CA GLY A 32 -5.75 2.68 4.53
C GLY A 32 -6.32 1.44 5.20
N PHE A 33 -7.36 1.62 6.00
CA PHE A 33 -8.02 0.52 6.71
C PHE A 33 -9.50 0.32 6.32
N SER A 34 -10.16 1.34 5.76
CA SER A 34 -11.58 1.30 5.37
C SER A 34 -11.75 1.76 3.92
N THR A 35 -12.70 1.15 3.20
CA THR A 35 -12.95 1.48 1.78
C THR A 35 -13.21 2.97 1.56
N GLY A 36 -13.97 3.61 2.46
CA GLY A 36 -14.22 5.06 2.38
C GLY A 36 -12.94 5.89 2.49
N GLY A 37 -12.09 5.58 3.48
CA GLY A 37 -10.80 6.25 3.64
C GLY A 37 -9.85 6.01 2.47
N TRP A 38 -9.83 4.81 1.91
CA TRP A 38 -9.04 4.52 0.71
C TRP A 38 -9.45 5.40 -0.48
N ILE A 39 -10.75 5.55 -0.74
CA ILE A 39 -11.26 6.35 -1.87
C ILE A 39 -10.99 7.84 -1.66
N GLU A 40 -11.26 8.35 -0.45
CA GLU A 40 -11.05 9.76 -0.10
C GLU A 40 -9.58 10.14 -0.29
N TYR A 41 -8.67 9.41 0.37
CA TYR A 41 -7.25 9.71 0.28
C TYR A 41 -6.65 9.46 -1.11
N ALA A 42 -7.17 8.48 -1.88
CA ALA A 42 -6.72 8.29 -3.27
C ALA A 42 -7.01 9.54 -4.12
N ARG A 43 -8.20 10.14 -3.96
CA ARG A 43 -8.56 11.38 -4.65
C ARG A 43 -7.72 12.57 -4.20
N GLU A 44 -7.48 12.70 -2.90
CA GLU A 44 -6.64 13.77 -2.36
C GLU A 44 -5.18 13.65 -2.84
N ILE A 45 -4.62 12.44 -2.85
CA ILE A 45 -3.27 12.18 -3.38
C ILE A 45 -3.17 12.56 -4.85
N GLN A 46 -4.19 12.21 -5.65
CA GLN A 46 -4.27 12.65 -7.05
C GLN A 46 -4.33 14.18 -7.15
N GLN A 47 -5.18 14.84 -6.35
CA GLN A 47 -5.32 16.31 -6.36
C GLN A 47 -4.03 17.01 -5.94
N ALA A 48 -3.23 16.40 -5.06
CA ALA A 48 -1.91 16.88 -4.69
C ALA A 48 -0.87 16.78 -5.83
N GLY A 49 -1.20 16.07 -6.91
CA GLY A 49 -0.43 16.03 -8.15
C GLY A 49 0.38 14.76 -8.39
N ALA A 50 0.14 13.69 -7.62
CA ALA A 50 0.78 12.40 -7.87
C ALA A 50 0.48 11.91 -9.31
N ASP A 51 1.49 11.33 -9.98
CA ASP A 51 1.34 10.85 -11.37
C ASP A 51 0.77 9.42 -11.42
N ALA A 52 0.88 8.68 -10.32
CA ALA A 52 0.29 7.36 -10.13
C ALA A 52 0.08 7.09 -8.63
N LEU A 53 -0.72 6.07 -8.32
CA LEU A 53 -1.02 5.62 -6.97
C LEU A 53 -0.43 4.22 -6.73
N GLU A 54 0.17 3.98 -5.57
CA GLU A 54 0.51 2.63 -5.08
C GLU A 54 -0.42 2.27 -3.91
N LEU A 55 -1.27 1.26 -4.09
CA LEU A 55 -2.06 0.68 -3.01
C LEU A 55 -1.17 -0.30 -2.23
N ASN A 56 -0.69 0.15 -1.08
CA ASN A 56 0.07 -0.68 -0.16
C ASN A 56 -0.89 -1.50 0.69
N VAL A 57 -1.34 -2.63 0.13
CA VAL A 57 -2.31 -3.50 0.79
C VAL A 57 -1.62 -4.45 1.76
N TYR A 58 -2.22 -4.60 2.94
CA TYR A 58 -1.78 -5.56 3.93
C TYR A 58 -2.97 -5.98 4.79
N TYR A 59 -3.23 -7.28 4.83
CA TYR A 59 -4.28 -7.87 5.65
C TYR A 59 -3.72 -9.02 6.47
N VAL A 60 -3.96 -9.00 7.79
CA VAL A 60 -3.58 -10.08 8.71
C VAL A 60 -4.75 -11.04 8.84
N ALA A 61 -4.64 -12.19 8.17
CA ALA A 61 -5.64 -13.26 8.24
C ALA A 61 -5.49 -14.08 9.53
N ALA A 62 -5.92 -13.50 10.65
CA ALA A 62 -5.85 -14.16 11.97
C ALA A 62 -7.04 -15.09 12.25
N ASP A 63 -8.14 -14.97 11.49
CA ASP A 63 -9.33 -15.80 11.64
C ASP A 63 -9.21 -17.08 10.80
N PRO A 64 -9.15 -18.28 11.42
CA PRO A 64 -9.04 -19.53 10.69
C PRO A 64 -10.30 -19.91 9.90
N ALA A 65 -11.45 -19.28 10.14
CA ALA A 65 -12.67 -19.50 9.38
C ALA A 65 -12.67 -18.74 8.05
N GLN A 66 -11.81 -17.73 7.89
CA GLN A 66 -11.73 -16.93 6.68
C GLN A 66 -10.95 -17.66 5.58
N THR A 67 -11.53 -17.74 4.40
CA THR A 67 -10.89 -18.44 3.27
C THR A 67 -9.94 -17.53 2.49
N SER A 68 -9.04 -18.13 1.71
CA SER A 68 -8.21 -17.38 0.76
C SER A 68 -9.05 -16.57 -0.23
N GLN A 69 -10.20 -17.11 -0.65
CA GLN A 69 -11.10 -16.47 -1.60
C GLN A 69 -11.72 -15.21 -1.01
N ASP A 70 -12.07 -15.22 0.28
CA ASP A 70 -12.60 -14.04 0.97
C ASP A 70 -11.57 -12.90 1.01
N ILE A 71 -10.31 -13.24 1.30
CA ILE A 71 -9.20 -12.29 1.35
C ILE A 71 -8.89 -11.73 -0.04
N GLU A 72 -8.81 -12.60 -1.04
CA GLU A 72 -8.61 -12.19 -2.43
C GLU A 72 -9.75 -11.28 -2.92
N GLN A 73 -10.99 -11.62 -2.59
CA GLN A 73 -12.16 -10.81 -2.98
C GLN A 73 -12.10 -9.41 -2.36
N MET A 74 -11.75 -9.31 -1.08
CA MET A 74 -11.55 -8.02 -0.40
C MET A 74 -10.51 -7.14 -1.12
N TYR A 75 -9.37 -7.72 -1.54
CA TYR A 75 -8.39 -6.97 -2.32
C TYR A 75 -8.93 -6.53 -3.69
N LEU A 76 -9.64 -7.41 -4.40
CA LEU A 76 -10.21 -7.10 -5.70
C LEU A 76 -11.26 -5.98 -5.62
N ASP A 77 -12.08 -5.99 -4.58
CA ASP A 77 -13.10 -4.96 -4.35
C ASP A 77 -12.46 -3.62 -4.02
N LEU A 78 -11.42 -3.62 -3.15
CA LEU A 78 -10.64 -2.42 -2.87
C LEU A 78 -10.03 -1.82 -4.15
N VAL A 79 -9.33 -2.63 -4.94
CA VAL A 79 -8.69 -2.19 -6.19
C VAL A 79 -9.73 -1.61 -7.14
N ARG A 80 -10.86 -2.30 -7.30
CA ARG A 80 -11.93 -1.85 -8.19
C ARG A 80 -12.52 -0.51 -7.78
N GLU A 81 -12.79 -0.32 -6.50
CA GLU A 81 -13.41 0.92 -6.04
C GLU A 81 -12.42 2.09 -6.06
N VAL A 82 -11.15 1.87 -5.73
CA VAL A 82 -10.13 2.92 -5.82
C VAL A 82 -9.83 3.28 -7.27
N ALA A 83 -9.63 2.30 -8.16
CA ALA A 83 -9.34 2.55 -9.57
C ALA A 83 -10.47 3.33 -10.27
N LYS A 84 -11.75 3.10 -9.92
CA LYS A 84 -12.87 3.90 -10.42
C LYS A 84 -12.90 5.34 -9.89
N SER A 85 -12.24 5.60 -8.76
CA SER A 85 -12.34 6.87 -8.04
C SER A 85 -11.30 7.91 -8.47
N VAL A 86 -10.27 7.49 -9.21
CA VAL A 86 -9.14 8.29 -9.70
C VAL A 86 -8.98 8.10 -11.21
N THR A 87 -8.21 8.97 -11.83
CA THR A 87 -7.88 8.95 -13.27
C THR A 87 -6.41 8.67 -13.54
N ILE A 88 -5.55 8.76 -12.52
CA ILE A 88 -4.13 8.37 -12.62
C ILE A 88 -3.97 6.85 -12.51
N PRO A 89 -2.89 6.26 -13.07
CA PRO A 89 -2.64 4.83 -12.99
C PRO A 89 -2.56 4.32 -11.54
N VAL A 90 -3.09 3.13 -11.28
CA VAL A 90 -3.10 2.49 -9.96
C VAL A 90 -2.29 1.20 -9.97
N ALA A 91 -1.23 1.17 -9.17
CA ALA A 91 -0.46 -0.03 -8.90
C ALA A 91 -0.84 -0.65 -7.55
N VAL A 92 -0.74 -1.97 -7.43
CA VAL A 92 -1.03 -2.69 -6.17
C VAL A 92 0.23 -3.36 -5.65
N LYS A 93 0.63 -3.01 -4.43
CA LYS A 93 1.80 -3.60 -3.77
C LYS A 93 1.39 -4.81 -2.96
N LEU A 94 1.74 -6.00 -3.46
CA LEU A 94 1.26 -7.27 -2.92
C LEU A 94 2.30 -7.93 -1.98
N PRO A 95 1.84 -8.62 -0.92
CA PRO A 95 2.70 -9.52 -0.17
C PRO A 95 3.10 -10.73 -1.03
N HIS A 96 4.10 -11.48 -0.58
CA HIS A 96 4.62 -12.67 -1.28
C HIS A 96 3.79 -13.94 -1.04
N PHE A 97 2.74 -13.88 -0.21
CA PHE A 97 1.94 -15.02 0.20
C PHE A 97 0.65 -15.16 -0.64
N PHE A 98 0.73 -15.83 -1.79
CA PHE A 98 -0.45 -16.24 -2.56
C PHE A 98 -0.26 -17.64 -3.13
N THR A 99 -1.27 -18.50 -3.00
CA THR A 99 -1.23 -19.90 -3.46
C THR A 99 -1.18 -20.00 -4.98
N ALA A 100 -1.96 -19.18 -5.69
CA ALA A 100 -2.03 -19.14 -7.15
C ALA A 100 -1.76 -17.72 -7.68
N PHE A 101 -0.57 -17.17 -7.39
CA PHE A 101 -0.23 -15.77 -7.66
C PHE A 101 -0.52 -15.32 -9.10
N ALA A 102 -0.20 -16.11 -10.12
CA ALA A 102 -0.44 -15.74 -11.51
C ALA A 102 -1.94 -15.53 -11.81
N ASN A 103 -2.83 -16.36 -11.24
CA ASN A 103 -4.27 -16.19 -11.36
C ASN A 103 -4.73 -14.92 -10.63
N PHE A 104 -4.24 -14.71 -9.41
CA PHE A 104 -4.62 -13.55 -8.62
C PHE A 104 -4.13 -12.23 -9.25
N ALA A 105 -2.90 -12.20 -9.78
CA ALA A 105 -2.34 -11.07 -10.52
C ALA A 105 -3.23 -10.68 -11.73
N GLN A 106 -3.70 -11.67 -12.49
CA GLN A 106 -4.62 -11.43 -13.60
C GLN A 106 -5.95 -10.83 -13.13
N ARG A 107 -6.50 -11.33 -12.01
CA ARG A 107 -7.74 -10.80 -11.43
C ARG A 107 -7.57 -9.37 -10.92
N ILE A 108 -6.42 -9.04 -10.32
CA ILE A 108 -6.10 -7.67 -9.88
C ILE A 108 -6.04 -6.72 -11.08
N ALA A 109 -5.41 -7.14 -12.19
CA ALA A 109 -5.42 -6.35 -13.42
C ALA A 109 -6.86 -6.14 -13.94
N TRP A 110 -7.70 -7.18 -13.97
CA TRP A 110 -9.12 -7.05 -14.34
C TRP A 110 -9.95 -6.20 -13.38
N ALA A 111 -9.53 -6.08 -12.12
CA ALA A 111 -10.16 -5.19 -11.16
C ALA A 111 -9.84 -3.71 -11.43
N GLY A 112 -8.85 -3.41 -12.28
CA GLY A 112 -8.50 -2.04 -12.70
C GLY A 112 -7.11 -1.58 -12.29
N ALA A 113 -6.24 -2.48 -11.82
CA ALA A 113 -4.84 -2.13 -11.58
C ALA A 113 -4.05 -2.05 -12.89
N ASP A 114 -3.26 -1.00 -13.05
CA ASP A 114 -2.34 -0.77 -14.17
C ASP A 114 -0.94 -1.36 -13.92
N GLY A 115 -0.65 -1.75 -12.68
CA GLY A 115 0.64 -2.31 -12.30
C GLY A 115 0.61 -3.12 -11.00
N LEU A 116 1.65 -3.92 -10.80
CA LEU A 116 1.90 -4.67 -9.58
C LEU A 116 3.28 -4.31 -9.04
N VAL A 117 3.38 -4.08 -7.72
CA VAL A 117 4.65 -3.87 -7.03
C VAL A 117 4.93 -5.09 -6.16
N LEU A 118 6.02 -5.80 -6.45
CA LEU A 118 6.34 -7.09 -5.85
C LEU A 118 7.74 -7.07 -5.22
N PHE A 119 7.94 -7.44 -3.96
CA PHE A 119 6.94 -7.81 -2.94
C PHE A 119 7.00 -6.85 -1.75
N ASN A 120 5.87 -6.72 -1.05
CA ASN A 120 5.84 -6.09 0.26
C ASN A 120 6.65 -6.91 1.27
N ARG A 121 7.37 -6.22 2.18
CA ARG A 121 8.20 -6.86 3.21
C ARG A 121 7.46 -6.82 4.54
N PHE A 122 7.34 -7.98 5.18
CA PHE A 122 6.83 -8.06 6.53
C PHE A 122 7.96 -7.78 7.52
N TYR A 123 7.72 -6.85 8.45
CA TYR A 123 8.62 -6.58 9.57
C TYR A 123 8.29 -7.59 10.66
N GLN A 124 9.13 -8.62 10.78
CA GLN A 124 9.04 -9.55 11.90
C GLN A 124 9.88 -9.01 13.05
N PRO A 125 9.28 -8.73 14.21
CA PRO A 125 10.07 -8.52 15.41
C PRO A 125 10.83 -9.81 15.71
N ASP A 126 12.02 -9.67 16.28
CA ASP A 126 12.83 -10.79 16.76
C ASP A 126 12.81 -10.82 18.28
N PHE A 127 13.31 -11.90 18.88
CA PHE A 127 13.39 -12.05 20.33
C PHE A 127 14.84 -12.04 20.77
N ASP A 128 15.19 -11.11 21.66
CA ASP A 128 16.43 -11.21 22.40
C ASP A 128 16.24 -12.25 23.52
N LEU A 129 16.93 -13.38 23.39
CA LEU A 129 16.82 -14.50 24.32
C LEU A 129 17.52 -14.24 25.66
N GLU A 130 18.43 -13.26 25.74
CA GLU A 130 19.08 -12.90 27.00
C GLU A 130 18.22 -11.95 27.82
N SER A 131 17.68 -10.90 27.18
CA SER A 131 16.80 -9.93 27.85
C SER A 131 15.34 -10.38 27.95
N LEU A 132 14.94 -11.40 27.18
CA LEU A 132 13.56 -11.85 27.01
C LEU A 132 12.63 -10.75 26.47
N GLU A 133 13.19 -9.85 25.66
CA GLU A 133 12.47 -8.72 25.07
C GLU A 133 12.26 -8.89 23.57
N VAL A 134 11.19 -8.26 23.07
CA VAL A 134 10.91 -8.14 21.65
C VAL A 134 11.78 -7.03 21.08
N VAL A 135 12.69 -7.36 20.17
CA VAL A 135 13.59 -6.39 19.54
C VAL A 135 13.19 -6.13 18.08
N PRO A 136 13.19 -4.86 17.61
CA PRO A 136 12.98 -4.57 16.21
C PRO A 136 14.16 -5.11 15.39
N SER A 137 13.93 -6.09 14.53
CA SER A 137 14.92 -6.49 13.53
C SER A 137 14.62 -5.76 12.21
N LEU A 138 15.46 -4.79 11.86
CA LEU A 138 15.42 -4.16 10.54
C LEU A 138 16.77 -4.32 9.85
N THR A 139 16.93 -5.43 9.12
CA THR A 139 18.07 -5.58 8.22
C THR A 139 17.82 -4.73 6.97
N LEU A 140 18.53 -3.60 6.84
CA LEU A 140 18.46 -2.78 5.65
C LEU A 140 19.11 -3.50 4.46
N SER A 141 18.64 -3.19 3.25
CA SER A 141 19.35 -3.64 2.05
C SER A 141 20.70 -2.95 1.99
N HIS A 142 21.75 -3.72 1.73
CA HIS A 142 23.08 -3.18 1.44
C HIS A 142 23.32 -3.27 -0.06
N SER A 143 23.87 -2.21 -0.65
CA SER A 143 24.48 -2.29 -1.98
C SER A 143 25.73 -3.16 -1.84
N ASN A 144 25.69 -4.39 -2.34
CA ASN A 144 26.89 -5.23 -2.39
C ASN A 144 28.07 -4.49 -3.04
#